data_AF-A0A5E8HAW6-F1
#
_entry.id   AF-A0A5E8HAW6-F1
#
_cell.length_a   1.000
_cell.length_b   1.000
_cell.length_c   1.000
_cell.angle_alpha   90.00
_cell.angle_beta   90.00
_cell.angle_gamma   90.00
#
_symmetry.space_group_name_H-M   'P 1'
#
loop_
_entity.id
_entity.type
_entity.pdbx_description
1 polymer ?
#
loop_
_entity_poly.entity_id
_entity_poly.type
_entity_poly.pdbx_seq_one_letter_code
_entity_poly.pdbx_strand_id
1 'polypeptide(L)'
;MNSKFRLFVLFFVSCISCGEAVGYLKYPIPDGNQLLLVPTASHIFSDHYSLEKEILISISEEFERNGFQVIPKEEYSLALHEAPNAKDHLERLEFELSQSKSSYEPKLKHWIRIAKEKGIPELVFVRFMKPETRNLIQVRLLWIHIIENEMERFDWNWENPNRFPFLKSKQEGRL
;
A
#
# COMPACT_ATOMS: atom_id res chain seq x y z
N MET A 1 -19.53 11.18 54.60
CA MET A 1 -20.04 11.70 53.31
C MET A 1 -19.02 12.70 52.78
N ASN A 2 -18.38 12.63 51.62
CA ASN A 2 -18.58 11.83 50.41
C ASN A 2 -17.22 11.56 49.74
N SER A 3 -16.51 10.51 50.19
CA SER A 3 -15.29 9.98 49.54
C SER A 3 -15.57 9.37 48.16
N LYS A 4 -16.85 9.11 47.83
CA LYS A 4 -17.30 8.49 46.59
C LYS A 4 -17.23 9.40 45.34
N PHE A 5 -17.06 10.72 45.50
CA PHE A 5 -17.07 11.64 44.36
C PHE A 5 -15.71 11.76 43.65
N ARG A 6 -14.59 11.50 44.35
CA ARG A 6 -13.24 11.56 43.75
C ARG A 6 -12.89 10.35 42.89
N LEU A 7 -13.51 9.19 43.16
CA LEU A 7 -13.24 7.98 42.38
C LEU A 7 -13.91 8.02 40.99
N PHE A 8 -14.98 8.79 40.83
CA PHE A 8 -15.72 8.88 39.57
C PHE A 8 -14.96 9.71 38.53
N VAL A 9 -14.23 10.75 38.95
CA VAL A 9 -13.50 11.63 38.02
C VAL A 9 -12.30 10.93 37.39
N LEU A 10 -11.64 10.01 38.09
CA LEU A 10 -10.49 9.27 37.55
C LEU A 10 -10.87 8.23 36.49
N PHE A 11 -12.14 7.79 36.45
CA PHE A 11 -12.63 6.83 35.44
C PHE A 11 -12.96 7.49 34.09
N PHE A 12 -13.20 8.80 34.05
CA PHE A 12 -13.53 9.50 32.80
C PHE A 12 -12.31 10.05 32.05
N VAL A 13 -11.16 10.18 32.71
CA VAL A 13 -9.93 10.68 32.05
C VAL A 13 -9.16 9.55 31.34
N SER A 14 -9.42 8.29 31.66
CA SER A 14 -8.75 7.14 31.01
C SER A 14 -9.36 6.71 29.66
N CYS A 15 -10.45 7.35 29.20
CA CYS A 15 -11.09 6.98 27.93
C CYS A 15 -10.83 7.95 26.76
N ILE A 16 -10.04 9.02 26.95
CA ILE A 16 -9.78 10.01 25.89
C ILE A 16 -8.41 9.80 25.20
N SER A 17 -7.58 8.87 25.69
CA SER A 17 -6.33 8.50 25.02
C SER A 17 -6.47 7.19 24.22
N CYS A 18 -7.45 7.12 23.32
CA CYS A 18 -7.38 6.24 22.15
C CYS A 18 -7.04 7.08 20.92
N GLY A 19 -5.90 7.76 20.99
CA GLY A 19 -5.25 8.34 19.80
C GLY A 19 -4.56 7.21 19.04
N GLU A 20 -5.02 7.01 17.81
CA GLU A 20 -4.38 6.31 16.68
C GLU A 20 -3.01 5.67 16.95
N ALA A 21 -3.03 4.41 17.35
CA ALA A 21 -1.91 3.49 17.15
C ALA A 21 -2.46 2.06 17.04
N VAL A 22 -3.38 1.83 16.11
CA VAL A 22 -3.71 0.46 15.70
C VAL A 22 -2.54 -0.03 14.83
N GLY A 23 -1.45 -0.43 15.49
CA GLY A 23 -0.46 -1.30 14.88
C GLY A 23 -1.14 -2.63 14.64
N TYR A 24 -1.62 -2.84 13.41
CA TYR A 24 -2.18 -4.13 12.99
C TYR A 24 -1.12 -5.20 13.17
N LEU A 25 -1.33 -6.11 14.13
CA LEU A 25 -0.54 -7.34 14.24
C LEU A 25 -0.83 -8.18 12.99
N LYS A 26 0.04 -8.06 11.98
CA LYS A 26 0.06 -8.96 10.83
C LYS A 26 0.53 -10.33 11.32
N TYR A 27 -0.40 -11.26 11.50
CA TYR A 27 -0.05 -12.65 11.74
C TYR A 27 0.47 -13.25 10.43
N PRO A 28 1.64 -13.93 10.43
CA PRO A 28 2.11 -14.62 9.24
C PRO A 28 1.12 -15.74 8.91
N ILE A 29 0.44 -15.62 7.77
CA ILE A 29 -0.45 -16.67 7.24
C ILE A 29 0.47 -17.75 6.66
N PRO A 30 0.49 -18.99 7.20
CA PRO A 30 1.55 -19.96 6.87
C PRO A 30 1.57 -20.47 5.43
N ASP A 31 0.53 -20.25 4.62
CA ASP A 31 0.41 -20.78 3.25
C ASP A 31 -0.24 -19.77 2.27
N GLY A 32 -0.22 -18.48 2.58
CA GLY A 32 -0.82 -17.45 1.72
C GLY A 32 0.08 -17.09 0.53
N ASN A 33 -0.50 -17.00 -0.68
CA ASN A 33 0.21 -16.42 -1.82
C ASN A 33 0.67 -15.00 -1.44
N GLN A 34 1.97 -14.73 -1.51
CA GLN A 34 2.51 -13.41 -1.21
C GLN A 34 2.16 -12.44 -2.32
N LEU A 35 1.81 -11.21 -1.94
CA LEU A 35 1.39 -10.17 -2.87
C LEU A 35 2.10 -8.86 -2.55
N LEU A 36 2.85 -8.33 -3.51
CA LEU A 36 3.50 -7.03 -3.39
C LEU A 36 2.54 -5.93 -3.85
N LEU A 37 2.13 -5.06 -2.93
CA LEU A 37 1.24 -3.94 -3.22
C LEU A 37 2.03 -2.65 -3.44
N VAL A 38 1.99 -2.13 -4.67
CA VAL A 38 2.73 -0.94 -5.11
C VAL A 38 1.77 0.19 -5.48
N PRO A 39 1.53 1.16 -4.59
CA PRO A 39 0.83 2.39 -4.96
C PRO A 39 1.71 3.21 -5.92
N THR A 40 1.24 3.38 -7.15
CA THR A 40 1.88 4.20 -8.16
C THR A 40 1.40 5.64 -8.02
N ALA A 41 2.31 6.52 -7.59
CA ALA A 41 2.17 7.97 -7.48
C ALA A 41 0.72 8.44 -7.21
N SER A 42 0.35 8.42 -5.94
CA SER A 42 -0.72 9.30 -5.44
C SER A 42 -0.37 10.74 -5.79
N HIS A 43 -1.38 11.55 -6.08
CA HIS A 43 -1.19 12.99 -6.17
C HIS A 43 -0.89 13.49 -4.75
N ILE A 44 0.41 13.50 -4.38
CA ILE A 44 0.94 13.87 -3.06
C ILE A 44 0.51 15.30 -2.64
N PHE A 45 0.03 16.10 -3.59
CA PHE A 45 -0.48 17.45 -3.42
C PHE A 45 -1.97 17.58 -3.77
N SER A 46 -2.74 16.48 -3.78
CA SER A 46 -4.19 16.53 -3.97
C SER A 46 -4.92 16.59 -2.63
N ASP A 47 -6.03 17.31 -2.62
CA ASP A 47 -6.98 17.38 -1.50
C ASP A 47 -7.55 15.99 -1.11
N HIS A 48 -7.31 14.96 -1.94
CA HIS A 48 -7.81 13.60 -1.76
C HIS A 48 -6.79 12.62 -1.18
N TYR A 49 -5.58 13.07 -0.81
CA TYR A 49 -4.51 12.20 -0.30
C TYR A 49 -4.95 11.29 0.86
N SER A 50 -5.72 11.81 1.82
CA SER A 50 -6.23 11.02 2.95
C SER A 50 -7.19 9.92 2.50
N LEU A 51 -8.07 10.22 1.54
CA LEU A 51 -9.03 9.28 1.00
C LEU A 51 -8.36 8.21 0.13
N GLU A 52 -7.35 8.59 -0.66
CA GLU A 52 -6.52 7.63 -1.42
C GLU A 52 -5.83 6.62 -0.49
N LYS A 53 -5.37 7.06 0.69
CA LYS A 53 -4.80 6.18 1.71
C LYS A 53 -5.84 5.20 2.27
N GLU A 54 -7.04 5.66 2.58
CA GLU A 54 -8.15 4.79 3.04
C GLU A 54 -8.53 3.75 1.99
N ILE A 55 -8.54 4.14 0.71
CA ILE A 55 -8.80 3.22 -0.42
C ILE A 55 -7.70 2.15 -0.49
N LEU A 56 -6.43 2.54 -0.38
CA LEU A 56 -5.30 1.59 -0.38
C LEU A 56 -5.38 0.59 0.77
N ILE A 57 -5.72 1.06 1.98
CA ILE A 57 -5.93 0.20 3.14
C ILE A 57 -7.06 -0.78 2.87
N SER A 58 -8.20 -0.30 2.36
CA SER A 58 -9.36 -1.14 2.04
C SER A 58 -9.01 -2.22 1.00
N ILE A 59 -8.24 -1.87 -0.05
CA ILE A 59 -7.76 -2.83 -1.05
C ILE A 59 -6.83 -3.87 -0.40
N SER A 60 -5.90 -3.44 0.46
CA SER A 60 -4.97 -4.33 1.16
C SER A 60 -5.71 -5.32 2.05
N GLU A 61 -6.65 -4.84 2.86
CA GLU A 61 -7.48 -5.69 3.73
C GLU A 61 -8.26 -6.72 2.92
N GLU A 62 -8.76 -6.34 1.74
CA GLU A 62 -9.50 -7.26 0.90
C GLU A 62 -8.60 -8.37 0.35
N PHE A 63 -7.38 -8.06 -0.08
CA PHE A 63 -6.42 -9.11 -0.47
C PHE A 63 -6.09 -10.04 0.71
N GLU A 64 -5.90 -9.49 1.92
CA GLU A 64 -5.66 -10.28 3.13
C GLU A 64 -6.86 -11.21 3.44
N ARG A 65 -8.10 -10.72 3.32
CA ARG A 65 -9.33 -11.53 3.47
C ARG A 65 -9.44 -12.66 2.45
N ASN A 66 -8.85 -12.48 1.27
CA ASN A 66 -8.82 -13.50 0.21
C ASN A 66 -7.63 -14.48 0.35
N GLY A 67 -6.86 -14.39 1.43
CA GLY A 67 -5.79 -15.33 1.76
C GLY A 67 -4.41 -14.92 1.24
N PHE A 68 -4.24 -13.68 0.75
CA PHE A 68 -2.93 -13.18 0.34
C PHE A 68 -2.19 -12.56 1.53
N GLN A 69 -0.87 -12.76 1.57
CA GLN A 69 -0.02 -11.99 2.48
C GLN A 69 0.42 -10.70 1.76
N VAL A 70 -0.17 -9.57 2.15
CA VAL A 70 0.11 -8.28 1.49
C VAL A 70 1.39 -7.64 2.05
N ILE A 71 2.38 -7.55 1.18
CA ILE A 71 3.68 -6.92 1.41
C ILE A 71 3.62 -5.48 0.90
N PRO A 72 3.81 -4.47 1.78
CA PRO A 72 3.80 -3.07 1.38
C PRO A 72 5.09 -2.72 0.62
N LYS A 73 4.98 -1.83 -0.37
CA LYS A 73 6.11 -1.30 -1.15
C LYS A 73 7.26 -0.80 -0.27
N GLU A 74 6.96 -0.20 0.87
CA GLU A 74 7.93 0.40 1.79
C GLU A 74 8.99 -0.61 2.27
N GLU A 75 8.63 -1.89 2.36
CA GLU A 75 9.53 -2.97 2.76
C GLU A 75 10.71 -3.14 1.78
N TYR A 76 10.51 -2.88 0.49
CA TYR A 76 11.55 -2.99 -0.54
C TYR A 76 11.99 -1.65 -1.12
N SER A 77 11.27 -0.56 -0.81
CA SER A 77 11.62 0.79 -1.24
C SER A 77 12.95 1.27 -0.64
N LEU A 78 13.38 0.72 0.50
CA LEU A 78 14.63 1.10 1.18
C LEU A 78 15.88 0.58 0.44
N ALA A 79 15.76 -0.45 -0.40
CA ALA A 79 16.87 -0.97 -1.20
C ALA A 79 17.37 0.02 -2.27
N LEU A 80 16.64 1.11 -2.53
CA LEU A 80 17.06 2.20 -3.43
C LEU A 80 17.90 3.28 -2.73
N HIS A 81 17.98 3.27 -1.40
CA HIS A 81 18.60 4.34 -0.61
C HIS A 81 19.66 3.86 0.38
N GLU A 82 20.23 2.66 0.20
CA GLU A 82 21.54 2.35 0.77
C GLU A 82 22.60 3.21 0.04
N ALA A 83 22.57 4.51 0.31
CA ALA A 83 23.71 5.36 0.06
C ALA A 83 24.87 4.78 0.89
N PRO A 84 26.09 4.69 0.35
CA PRO A 84 27.25 4.40 1.17
C PRO A 84 27.23 5.36 2.37
N ASN A 85 27.56 4.87 3.58
CA ASN A 85 27.65 5.68 4.80
C ASN A 85 28.58 6.89 4.55
N ALA A 86 28.00 7.98 4.07
CA ALA A 86 28.73 9.21 3.77
C ALA A 86 29.19 9.78 5.10
N LYS A 87 30.49 10.07 5.20
CA LYS A 87 31.07 10.64 6.42
C LYS A 87 30.75 12.13 6.55
N ASP A 88 30.36 12.76 5.45
CA ASP A 88 30.11 14.20 5.34
C ASP A 88 28.83 14.51 4.54
N HIS A 89 28.16 15.59 4.93
CA HIS A 89 26.95 16.10 4.29
C HIS A 89 27.20 16.62 2.86
N LEU A 90 28.41 17.11 2.59
CA LEU A 90 28.84 17.54 1.25
C LEU A 90 29.01 16.36 0.29
N GLU A 91 29.64 15.28 0.74
CA GLU A 91 29.76 14.04 -0.04
C GLU A 91 28.39 13.43 -0.35
N ARG A 92 27.45 13.51 0.60
CA ARG A 92 26.06 13.07 0.40
C ARG A 92 25.35 13.90 -0.66
N LEU A 93 25.47 15.22 -0.61
CA LEU A 93 24.88 16.12 -1.59
C LEU A 93 25.48 15.87 -2.99
N GLU A 94 26.80 15.72 -3.10
CA GLU A 94 27.48 15.41 -4.36
C GLU A 94 27.08 14.03 -4.92
N PHE A 95 26.91 13.03 -4.05
CA PHE A 95 26.38 11.72 -4.46
C PHE A 95 24.96 11.83 -4.99
N GLU A 96 24.06 12.51 -4.26
CA GLU A 96 22.67 12.73 -4.68
C GLU A 96 22.59 13.51 -6.01
N LEU A 97 23.46 14.51 -6.22
CA LEU A 97 23.53 15.29 -7.45
C LEU A 97 24.20 14.55 -8.62
N SER A 98 25.14 13.64 -8.35
CA SER A 98 25.90 12.90 -9.38
C SER A 98 25.18 11.67 -9.93
N GLN A 99 24.06 11.21 -9.33
CA GLN A 99 23.21 10.10 -9.81
C GLN A 99 22.53 10.32 -11.18
N SER A 100 22.93 11.35 -11.92
CA SER A 100 22.49 11.69 -13.28
C SER A 100 22.73 10.60 -14.36
N LYS A 101 23.44 9.51 -14.04
CA LYS A 101 23.73 8.41 -14.98
C LYS A 101 23.12 7.06 -14.59
N SER A 102 21.98 7.05 -13.89
CA SER A 102 21.22 5.80 -13.80
C SER A 102 20.60 5.49 -15.16
N SER A 103 20.97 4.35 -15.74
CA SER A 103 20.24 3.71 -16.83
C SER A 103 18.76 3.73 -16.46
N TYR A 104 17.95 4.49 -17.20
CA TYR A 104 16.52 4.65 -16.91
C TYR A 104 15.84 3.28 -17.02
N GLU A 105 15.68 2.59 -15.89
CA GLU A 105 14.87 1.38 -15.80
C GLU A 105 13.41 1.82 -15.63
N PRO A 106 12.49 1.38 -16.52
CA PRO A 106 11.07 1.62 -16.33
C PRO A 106 10.62 1.09 -14.95
N LYS A 107 9.91 1.91 -14.17
CA LYS A 107 9.44 1.56 -12.82
C LYS A 107 8.72 0.20 -12.76
N LEU A 108 7.97 -0.15 -13.81
CA LEU A 108 7.31 -1.45 -13.92
C LEU A 108 8.31 -2.61 -13.94
N LYS A 109 9.38 -2.51 -14.75
CA LYS A 109 10.42 -3.54 -14.84
C LYS A 109 11.15 -3.70 -13.52
N HIS A 110 11.41 -2.59 -12.84
CA HIS A 110 12.04 -2.58 -11.52
C HIS A 110 11.24 -3.40 -10.49
N TRP A 111 9.93 -3.14 -10.37
CA TRP A 111 9.07 -3.85 -9.41
C TRP A 111 8.85 -5.33 -9.78
N ILE A 112 8.76 -5.64 -11.08
CA ILE A 112 8.74 -7.04 -11.55
C ILE A 112 10.03 -7.75 -11.17
N ARG A 113 11.18 -7.09 -11.31
CA ARG A 113 12.49 -7.64 -10.92
C ARG A 113 12.54 -7.91 -9.41
N ILE A 114 12.13 -6.95 -8.58
CA ILE A 114 12.05 -7.13 -7.13
C ILE A 114 11.15 -8.32 -6.76
N ALA A 115 9.95 -8.39 -7.33
CA ALA A 115 9.03 -9.50 -7.07
C ALA A 115 9.66 -10.86 -7.41
N LYS A 116 10.34 -10.96 -8.56
CA LYS A 116 11.08 -12.16 -8.97
C LYS A 116 12.24 -12.50 -8.04
N GLU A 117 13.06 -11.52 -7.68
CA GLU A 117 14.22 -11.71 -6.78
C GLU A 117 13.79 -12.16 -5.38
N LYS A 118 12.61 -11.71 -4.92
CA LYS A 118 12.05 -12.06 -3.60
C LYS A 118 11.14 -13.30 -3.63
N GLY A 119 10.90 -13.89 -4.80
CA GLY A 119 10.01 -15.04 -4.94
C GLY A 119 8.54 -14.72 -4.68
N ILE A 120 8.12 -13.46 -4.85
CA ILE A 120 6.75 -13.03 -4.66
C ILE A 120 5.96 -13.31 -5.95
N PRO A 121 4.93 -14.18 -5.91
CA PRO A 121 4.19 -14.61 -7.10
C PRO A 121 3.24 -13.53 -7.65
N GLU A 122 2.71 -12.67 -6.77
CA GLU A 122 1.69 -11.67 -7.14
C GLU A 122 2.22 -10.25 -7.00
N LEU A 123 2.01 -9.43 -8.02
CA LEU A 123 2.38 -8.01 -8.01
C LEU A 123 1.17 -7.16 -8.38
N VAL A 124 0.78 -6.25 -7.49
CA VAL A 124 -0.37 -5.38 -7.69
C VAL A 124 0.06 -3.93 -7.72
N PHE A 125 -0.26 -3.22 -8.81
CA PHE A 125 -0.14 -1.78 -8.88
C PHE A 125 -1.49 -1.12 -8.70
N VAL A 126 -1.55 -0.13 -7.82
CA VAL A 126 -2.73 0.72 -7.66
C VAL A 126 -2.40 2.13 -8.15
N ARG A 127 -3.26 2.69 -8.98
CA ARG A 127 -3.13 4.06 -9.48
C ARG A 127 -4.45 4.80 -9.30
N PHE A 128 -4.38 5.96 -8.69
CA PHE A 128 -5.48 6.93 -8.68
C PHE A 128 -5.41 7.74 -9.97
N MET A 129 -6.49 7.72 -10.76
CA MET A 129 -6.56 8.53 -11.97
C MET A 129 -7.02 9.94 -11.62
N LYS A 130 -6.53 10.92 -12.41
CA LYS A 130 -6.93 12.31 -12.22
C LYS A 130 -8.46 12.40 -12.39
N PRO A 131 -9.19 12.97 -11.42
CA PRO A 131 -10.64 13.08 -11.52
C PRO A 131 -11.02 13.95 -12.73
N GLU A 132 -11.81 13.39 -13.64
CA GLU A 132 -12.43 14.17 -14.74
C GLU A 132 -13.57 15.06 -14.21
N THR A 133 -14.17 14.67 -13.07
CA THR A 133 -15.24 15.40 -12.39
C THR A 133 -14.94 15.51 -10.88
N ARG A 134 -15.36 16.62 -10.24
CA ARG A 134 -14.90 17.03 -8.90
C ARG A 134 -15.17 16.05 -7.75
N ASN A 135 -15.98 15.01 -7.95
CA ASN A 135 -16.45 14.12 -6.88
C ASN A 135 -16.23 12.63 -7.14
N LEU A 136 -15.52 12.24 -8.21
CA LEU A 136 -15.30 10.83 -8.54
C LEU A 136 -13.82 10.48 -8.42
N ILE A 137 -13.50 9.52 -7.56
CA ILE A 137 -12.17 8.93 -7.50
C ILE A 137 -12.19 7.69 -8.37
N GLN A 138 -11.41 7.72 -9.44
CA GLN A 138 -11.25 6.57 -10.31
C GLN A 138 -9.97 5.81 -9.95
N VAL A 139 -10.11 4.52 -9.68
CA VAL A 139 -9.02 3.63 -9.29
C VAL A 139 -8.72 2.69 -10.45
N ARG A 140 -7.44 2.55 -10.75
CA ARG A 140 -6.91 1.51 -11.64
C ARG A 140 -6.06 0.56 -10.83
N LEU A 141 -6.37 -0.72 -10.92
CA LEU A 141 -5.56 -1.81 -10.39
C LEU A 141 -5.01 -2.63 -11.55
N LEU A 142 -3.70 -2.87 -11.52
CA LEU A 142 -3.03 -3.79 -12.41
C LEU A 142 -2.53 -4.96 -11.57
N TRP A 143 -3.07 -6.15 -11.80
CA TRP A 143 -2.64 -7.37 -11.15
C TRP A 143 -1.77 -8.15 -12.12
N ILE A 144 -0.54 -8.44 -11.72
CA ILE A 144 0.43 -9.20 -12.50
C ILE A 144 0.72 -10.50 -11.77
N HIS A 145 0.43 -11.61 -12.44
CA HIS A 145 0.76 -12.96 -12.03
C HIS A 145 2.16 -13.28 -12.57
N ILE A 146 3.18 -13.25 -11.71
CA ILE A 146 4.59 -13.31 -12.13
C ILE A 146 4.96 -14.69 -12.70
N ILE A 147 4.36 -15.75 -12.16
CA ILE A 147 4.66 -17.14 -12.54
C ILE A 147 3.98 -17.46 -13.88
N GLU A 148 2.71 -17.10 -14.00
CA GLU A 148 1.86 -17.33 -15.18
C GLU A 148 2.17 -16.36 -16.32
N ASN A 149 2.87 -15.25 -16.02
CA ASN A 149 3.14 -14.15 -16.94
C ASN A 149 1.84 -13.56 -17.51
N GLU A 150 0.81 -13.52 -16.67
CA GLU A 150 -0.51 -12.96 -16.98
C GLU A 150 -0.70 -11.61 -16.28
N MET A 151 -1.59 -10.81 -16.84
CA MET A 151 -1.87 -9.46 -16.35
C MET A 151 -3.35 -9.15 -16.49
N GLU A 152 -3.96 -8.80 -15.37
CA GLU A 152 -5.34 -8.34 -15.29
C GLU A 152 -5.38 -6.85 -14.98
N ARG A 153 -6.34 -6.14 -15.60
CA ARG A 153 -6.55 -4.71 -15.37
C ARG A 153 -7.98 -4.48 -14.93
N PHE A 154 -8.13 -3.75 -13.83
CA PHE A 154 -9.40 -3.35 -13.27
C PHE A 154 -9.45 -1.84 -13.15
N ASP A 155 -10.40 -1.22 -13.85
CA ASP A 155 -10.69 0.20 -13.71
C ASP A 155 -12.10 0.35 -13.13
N TRP A 156 -12.25 1.13 -12.05
CA TRP A 156 -13.56 1.38 -11.44
C TRP A 156 -13.62 2.75 -10.74
N ASN A 157 -14.85 3.22 -10.49
CA ASN A 157 -15.09 4.38 -9.66
C ASN A 157 -15.24 3.95 -8.20
N TRP A 158 -14.57 4.67 -7.30
CA TRP A 158 -14.71 4.48 -5.87
C TRP A 158 -16.02 5.08 -5.38
N GLU A 159 -17.09 4.29 -5.45
CA GLU A 159 -18.43 4.65 -4.96
C GLU A 159 -18.85 3.77 -3.77
N ASN A 160 -18.29 2.56 -3.65
CA ASN A 160 -18.63 1.61 -2.60
C ASN A 160 -17.44 0.70 -2.24
N PRO A 161 -16.94 0.70 -0.98
CA PRO A 161 -15.82 -0.14 -0.55
C PRO A 161 -16.12 -1.64 -0.58
N ASN A 162 -17.39 -2.06 -0.64
CA ASN A 162 -17.78 -3.46 -0.57
C ASN A 162 -17.85 -4.17 -1.93
N ARG A 163 -17.40 -3.53 -3.02
CA ARG A 163 -17.46 -4.10 -4.38
C ARG A 163 -16.15 -3.92 -5.11
N PHE A 164 -15.18 -4.75 -4.79
CA PHE A 164 -13.94 -4.81 -5.54
C PHE A 164 -14.12 -5.62 -6.84
N PRO A 165 -13.79 -5.06 -8.01
CA PRO A 165 -14.02 -5.72 -9.29
C PRO A 165 -13.18 -7.00 -9.47
N PHE A 166 -12.01 -7.07 -8.83
CA PHE A 166 -11.11 -8.23 -8.85
C PHE A 166 -11.62 -9.44 -8.03
N LEU A 167 -12.75 -9.32 -7.35
CA LEU A 167 -13.41 -10.45 -6.67
C LEU A 167 -14.35 -11.22 -7.61
N LYS A 168 -14.88 -10.58 -8.65
CA LYS A 168 -15.83 -11.22 -9.58
C LYS A 168 -15.16 -12.24 -10.49
N SER A 169 -13.90 -12.04 -10.86
CA SER A 169 -13.15 -12.98 -11.72
C SER A 169 -13.02 -14.39 -11.10
N LYS A 170 -13.07 -14.50 -9.76
CA LYS A 170 -12.96 -15.79 -9.05
C LYS A 170 -14.28 -16.57 -8.94
N GLN A 171 -15.44 -15.91 -9.10
CA GLN A 171 -16.75 -16.56 -9.04
C GLN A 171 -17.19 -17.14 -10.39
N GLU A 172 -16.72 -16.59 -11.51
CA GLU A 172 -17.06 -17.09 -12.85
C GLU A 172 -16.20 -18.30 -13.30
N GLY A 173 -15.11 -18.60 -12.60
CA GLY A 173 -14.28 -19.80 -12.82
C GLY A 173 -14.72 -21.06 -12.04
N ARG A 174 -15.89 -21.04 -11.38
CA ARG A 174 -16.48 -22.18 -10.66
C ARG A 174 -17.91 -22.46 -11.13
N LEU A 175 -18.10 -22.64 -12.43
CA LEU A 175 -19.27 -23.28 -13.01
C LEU A 175 -18.85 -24.44 -13.91
#